data_AF-A0A3D6C2Z7-F1
#
_entry.id   AF-A0A3D6C2Z7-F1
#
_cell.length_a   1.000
_cell.length_b   1.000
_cell.length_c   1.000
_cell.angle_alpha   90.00
_cell.angle_beta   90.00
_cell.angle_gamma   90.00
#
_symmetry.space_group_name_H-M   'P 1'
#
loop_
_entity.id
_entity.type
_entity.pdbx_description
1 polymer ?
#
loop_
_entity_poly.entity_id
_entity_poly.type
_entity_poly.pdbx_seq_one_letter_code
_entity_poly.pdbx_strand_id
1 'polypeptide(L)' 'MSAPLMENHQLYEEMGNPDLNIIDLRGGEPEEIIKGAVQEAPKKAETWMEKYNRDEIIVLYCA' A
#
# COMPACT_ATOMS: atom_id res chain seq x y z
N MET A 1 7.25 -16.06 7.93
CA MET A 1 6.87 -15.90 6.51
C MET A 1 7.06 -14.43 6.17
N SER A 2 7.76 -14.11 5.09
CA SER A 2 7.88 -12.75 4.57
C SER A 2 6.81 -12.52 3.50
N ALA A 3 6.31 -11.29 3.39
CA ALA A 3 5.47 -10.90 2.26
C ALA A 3 6.28 -10.96 0.94
N PRO A 4 5.64 -11.25 -0.20
CA PRO A 4 6.29 -11.19 -1.50
C PRO A 4 6.68 -9.75 -1.85
N LEU A 5 7.79 -9.59 -2.59
CA LEU A 5 8.18 -8.31 -3.18
C LEU A 5 7.45 -8.15 -4.52
N MET A 6 6.95 -6.95 -4.78
CA MET A 6 6.44 -6.53 -6.09
C MET A 6 7.41 -5.52 -6.70
N GLU A 7 7.88 -5.79 -7.91
CA GLU A 7 8.75 -4.88 -8.65
C GLU A 7 7.95 -3.70 -9.22
N ASN A 8 8.62 -2.57 -9.46
CA ASN A 8 7.95 -1.35 -9.94
C ASN A 8 7.14 -1.57 -11.23
N HIS A 9 7.65 -2.35 -12.18
CA HIS A 9 6.94 -2.64 -13.43
C HIS A 9 5.63 -3.40 -13.21
N GLN A 10 5.60 -4.32 -12.23
CA GLN A 10 4.40 -5.08 -11.88
C GLN A 10 3.36 -4.17 -11.23
N LEU A 11 3.79 -3.24 -10.36
CA LEU A 11 2.89 -2.25 -9.78
C LEU A 11 2.27 -1.35 -10.86
N TYR A 12 3.04 -0.94 -11.87
CA TYR A 12 2.53 -0.15 -12.99
C TYR A 12 1.47 -0.90 -13.82
N GLU A 13 1.62 -2.22 -13.98
CA GLU A 13 0.64 -3.07 -14.67
C GLU A 13 -0.68 -3.17 -13.89
N GLU A 14 -0.63 -3.12 -12.55
CA GLU A 14 -1.81 -3.12 -11.68
C GLU A 14 -2.47 -1.73 -11.55
N MET A 15 -1.83 -0.65 -11.99
CA MET A 15 -2.40 0.70 -11.85
C MET A 15 -3.70 0.84 -12.65
N GLY A 16 -4.81 1.01 -11.95
CA GLY A 16 -6.16 1.07 -12.51
C GLY A 16 -7.02 -0.14 -12.16
N ASN A 17 -6.43 -1.18 -11.56
CA ASN A 17 -7.16 -2.25 -10.90
C ASN A 17 -7.94 -1.66 -9.70
N PRO A 18 -9.27 -1.83 -9.62
CA PRO A 18 -10.06 -1.31 -8.50
C PRO A 18 -9.73 -1.98 -7.16
N ASP A 19 -9.12 -3.16 -7.19
CA ASP A 19 -8.78 -3.93 -5.99
C ASP A 19 -7.33 -3.67 -5.51
N LEU A 20 -6.61 -2.75 -6.17
CA LEU A 20 -5.27 -2.35 -5.78
C LEU A 20 -5.31 -1.24 -4.71
N ASN A 21 -4.72 -1.53 -3.55
CA ASN A 21 -4.49 -0.56 -2.49
C ASN A 21 -2.98 -0.35 -2.29
N ILE A 22 -2.52 0.87 -2.55
CA ILE A 22 -1.13 1.27 -2.33
C ILE A 22 -1.06 2.01 -0.99
N ILE A 23 -0.22 1.54 -0.07
CA ILE A 23 -0.12 2.07 1.29
C ILE A 23 1.28 2.61 1.55
N ASP A 24 1.36 3.91 1.83
CA ASP A 24 2.57 4.60 2.26
C ASP A 24 2.74 4.45 3.78
N LEU A 25 3.85 3.84 4.19
CA LEU A 25 4.21 3.64 5.59
C LEU A 25 5.23 4.65 6.11
N ARG A 26 5.64 5.61 5.27
CA ARG A 26 6.53 6.70 5.70
C ARG A 26 5.78 7.58 6.70
N GLY A 27 6.43 7.92 7.80
CA GLY A 27 5.88 8.90 8.74
C GLY A 27 6.07 10.34 8.25
N GLY A 28 5.27 11.27 8.76
CA GLY A 28 5.34 12.70 8.41
C GLY A 28 4.48 13.09 7.22
N GLU A 29 4.66 14.29 6.67
CA GLU A 29 3.98 14.70 5.43
C GLU A 29 4.96 14.59 4.26
N PRO A 30 4.82 13.57 3.40
CA PRO A 30 5.69 13.42 2.24
C PRO A 30 5.38 14.49 1.18
N GLU A 31 6.42 15.07 0.58
CA GLU A 31 6.27 16.02 -0.54
C GLU A 31 5.65 15.37 -1.78
N GLU A 32 5.97 14.09 -2.02
CA GLU A 32 5.44 13.29 -3.12
C GLU A 32 5.11 11.87 -2.65
N ILE A 33 3.99 11.34 -3.15
CA ILE A 33 3.54 9.96 -2.92
C ILE A 33 3.23 9.28 -4.25
N ILE A 34 3.21 7.94 -4.27
CA ILE A 34 2.73 7.18 -5.42
C ILE A 34 1.26 7.55 -5.67
N LYS A 35 0.88 7.77 -6.93
CA LYS A 35 -0.49 8.16 -7.27
C LYS A 35 -1.48 7.10 -6.78
N GLY A 36 -2.49 7.53 -6.03
CA GLY A 36 -3.50 6.64 -5.43
C GLY A 36 -3.08 6.02 -4.11
N ALA A 37 -1.85 6.29 -3.64
CA ALA A 37 -1.43 5.82 -2.33
C ALA A 37 -2.18 6.54 -1.20
N VAL A 38 -2.45 5.77 -0.14
CA VAL A 38 -2.96 6.27 1.13
C VAL A 38 -1.90 6.11 2.19
N GLN A 39 -1.74 7.11 3.04
CA GLN A 39 -0.79 7.03 4.14
C GLN A 39 -1.43 6.32 5.33
N GLU A 40 -0.70 5.37 5.91
CA GLU A 40 -1.13 4.65 7.09
C GLU A 40 -0.03 4.59 8.14
N ALA A 41 -0.42 4.54 9.41
CA ALA A 41 0.53 4.37 10.51
C ALA A 41 0.76 2.86 10.76
N PRO A 42 2.00 2.33 10.61
CA PRO A 42 2.29 0.90 10.85
C PRO A 42 1.92 0.43 12.26
N LYS A 43 1.96 1.36 13.23
CA LYS A 43 1.60 1.10 14.64
C LYS A 43 0.09 0.91 14.88
N LYS A 44 -0.74 1.06 13.85
CA LYS A 44 -2.20 0.87 13.89
C LYS A 44 -2.65 -0.21 12.90
N ALA A 45 -1.76 -1.09 12.46
CA ALA A 45 -2.08 -2.10 11.45
C ALA A 45 -3.23 -3.03 11.86
N GLU A 46 -3.49 -3.18 13.16
CA GLU A 46 -4.65 -3.90 13.69
C GLU A 46 -5.99 -3.32 13.21
N THR A 47 -6.05 -2.01 12.94
CA THR A 47 -7.28 -1.35 12.45
C THR A 47 -7.47 -1.52 10.95
N TRP A 48 -6.46 -1.99 10.22
CA TRP A 48 -6.52 -2.13 8.77
C TRP A 48 -7.43 -3.27 8.33
N MET A 49 -7.67 -4.27 9.19
CA MET A 49 -8.59 -5.38 8.92
C MET A 49 -10.04 -4.92 8.74
N GLU A 50 -10.40 -3.76 9.26
CA GLU A 50 -11.73 -3.16 9.09
C GLU A 50 -11.83 -2.32 7.80
N LYS A 51 -10.67 -1.94 7.23
CA LYS A 51 -10.57 -1.00 6.11
C LYS A 51 -10.30 -1.69 4.77
N TYR A 52 -9.44 -2.70 4.76
CA TYR A 52 -9.03 -3.39 3.53
C TYR A 52 -9.54 -4.83 3.52
N ASN A 53 -10.03 -5.28 2.37
CA ASN A 53 -10.54 -6.63 2.22
C ASN A 53 -9.39 -7.63 2.04
N ARG A 54 -9.61 -8.88 2.46
CA ARG A 54 -8.59 -9.94 2.35
C ARG A 54 -8.28 -10.36 0.91
N ASP A 55 -9.18 -10.06 -0.01
CA ASP A 55 -9.08 -10.43 -1.41
C ASP A 55 -8.48 -9.30 -2.28
N GLU A 56 -8.19 -8.13 -1.68
CA GLU A 56 -7.55 -7.00 -2.35
C GLU A 56 -6.02 -7.17 -2.44
N ILE A 57 -5.42 -6.53 -3.43
CA ILE A 57 -3.97 -6.44 -3.57
C ILE A 57 -3.48 -5.28 -2.72
N ILE A 58 -2.77 -5.58 -1.63
CA ILE A 58 -2.18 -4.56 -0.75
C ILE A 58 -0.68 -4.45 -1.03
N VAL A 59 -0.25 -3.28 -1.50
CA VAL A 59 1.15 -2.94 -1.73
C VAL A 59 1.60 -1.95 -0.67
N LEU A 60 2.47 -2.42 0.25
CA LEU A 60 3.07 -1.58 1.28
C LEU A 60 4.42 -1.05 0.78
N TYR A 61 4.67 0.26 0.93
CA TYR A 61 5.99 0.84 0.66
C TYR A 61 6.46 1.77 1.77
N CYS A 62 7.77 1.92 1.88
CA CYS A 62 8.46 2.80 2.81
C CYS A 62 9.69 3.41 2.11
N ALA A 63 10.44 4.25 2.83
CA ALA A 63 11.73 4.78 2.40
C ALA A 63 12.86 3.73 2.52
#